data_AF-A0A914WGM8-F1
#
_entry.id   AF-A0A914WGM8-F1
#
_cell.length_a   1.000
_cell.length_b   1.000
_cell.length_c   1.000
_cell.angle_alpha   90.00
_cell.angle_beta   90.00
_cell.angle_gamma   90.00
#
_symmetry.space_group_name_H-M   'P 1'
#
loop_
_entity.id
_entity.type
_entity.pdbx_description
1 polymer ?
#
loop_
_entity_poly.entity_id
_entity_poly.type
_entity_poly.pdbx_seq_one_letter_code
_entity_poly.pdbx_strand_id
1 'polypeptide(L)'
;MTSLKLVIIFAALVAVSLAGVVRRDATDDDDDSGEEKHHGPAFLEGLDAATKDKFKAIFRDRSLKGDAKDAALLNLASSVLTPEKLAQFKTHQVEWTKKREQWKADYDAKYAKLSPNAKKAADQMKALWGSGLDRAARKAKKEEILKSLTDAERKEIEALRPHRGNNRSRRDATDDEDDSGEEKHHGPAFMQGLDDATKAKFKAIFRDHSLKGDAKDAALLKLATSVLTPEKLAQFKTHQVEWKKKREQWKADYDAKYAKLSPNAKKAADEIKGLWEKDGMDRAAKKAKKEEILKSLTEAERKEVQDLFPHRGKKPSRN
;
A
#
# COMPACT_ATOMS: atom_id res chain seq x y z
N MET A 1 -69.91 0.93 11.87
CA MET A 1 -69.25 -0.38 12.14
C MET A 1 -69.25 -1.12 10.81
N THR A 2 -68.17 -1.44 10.10
CA THR A 2 -66.74 -1.56 10.38
C THR A 2 -66.01 -1.42 9.04
N SER A 3 -64.99 -0.56 8.98
CA SER A 3 -64.06 -0.46 7.85
C SER A 3 -63.12 -1.65 7.83
N LEU A 4 -63.03 -2.37 6.71
CA LEU A 4 -61.91 -3.27 6.41
C LEU A 4 -61.09 -2.63 5.29
N LYS A 5 -59.92 -2.09 5.67
CA LYS A 5 -58.95 -1.51 4.73
C LYS A 5 -58.30 -2.64 3.94
N LEU A 6 -58.50 -2.60 2.63
CA LEU A 6 -57.76 -3.37 1.64
C LEU A 6 -56.35 -2.77 1.54
N VAL A 7 -55.33 -3.50 2.00
CA VAL A 7 -53.92 -3.18 1.77
C VAL A 7 -53.30 -4.40 1.10
N ILE A 8 -53.36 -4.42 -0.24
CA ILE A 8 -52.63 -5.36 -1.08
C ILE A 8 -51.26 -4.72 -1.34
N ILE A 9 -50.25 -5.12 -0.57
CA ILE A 9 -48.86 -4.79 -0.87
C ILE A 9 -48.37 -5.81 -1.89
N PHE A 10 -48.03 -5.33 -3.08
CA PHE A 10 -47.35 -6.06 -4.13
C PHE A 10 -45.99 -6.57 -3.62
N ALA A 11 -45.90 -7.88 -3.34
CA ALA A 11 -44.63 -8.59 -3.26
C ALA A 11 -44.37 -9.24 -4.62
N ALA A 12 -43.71 -8.51 -5.51
CA ALA A 12 -43.15 -9.04 -6.75
C ALA A 12 -41.68 -8.64 -6.82
N LEU A 13 -40.84 -9.37 -6.09
CA LEU A 13 -39.40 -9.39 -6.37
C LEU A 13 -39.12 -10.70 -7.08
N VAL A 14 -39.06 -10.60 -8.41
CA VAL A 14 -38.72 -11.69 -9.32
C VAL A 14 -37.33 -12.20 -8.95
N ALA A 15 -37.28 -13.46 -8.53
CA ALA A 15 -36.05 -14.23 -8.43
C ALA A 15 -35.46 -14.41 -9.83
N VAL A 16 -34.40 -13.67 -10.13
CA VAL A 16 -33.51 -14.01 -11.25
C VAL A 16 -32.38 -14.87 -10.70
N SER A 17 -32.56 -16.18 -10.82
CA SER A 17 -31.49 -17.17 -10.71
C SER A 17 -30.48 -16.93 -11.83
N LEU A 18 -29.34 -16.31 -11.52
CA LEU A 18 -28.14 -16.36 -12.35
C LEU A 18 -26.92 -16.63 -11.48
N ALA A 19 -26.51 -17.90 -11.52
CA ALA A 19 -25.26 -18.39 -10.98
C ALA A 19 -24.04 -17.60 -11.53
N GLY A 20 -23.03 -17.43 -10.68
CA GLY A 20 -21.71 -16.94 -11.08
C GLY A 20 -21.38 -15.53 -10.64
N VAL A 21 -21.56 -15.24 -9.35
CA VAL A 21 -21.08 -14.00 -8.70
C VAL A 21 -19.56 -13.94 -8.80
N VAL A 22 -19.06 -12.87 -9.40
CA VAL A 22 -17.67 -12.43 -9.32
C VAL A 22 -17.39 -12.13 -7.86
N ARG A 23 -16.63 -13.02 -7.24
CA ARG A 23 -16.32 -13.00 -5.81
C ARG A 23 -15.29 -11.91 -5.53
N ARG A 24 -15.71 -10.90 -4.76
CA ARG A 24 -14.87 -10.22 -3.78
C ARG A 24 -15.50 -10.49 -2.43
N ASP A 25 -15.25 -11.68 -1.88
CA ASP A 25 -15.44 -11.89 -0.45
C ASP A 25 -14.43 -10.96 0.23
N ALA A 26 -14.92 -10.11 1.14
CA ALA A 26 -14.16 -9.09 1.84
C ALA A 26 -13.13 -9.65 2.84
N THR A 27 -12.43 -10.75 2.53
CA THR A 27 -11.59 -11.48 3.49
C THR A 27 -10.31 -12.12 2.93
N ASP A 28 -9.73 -11.56 1.87
CA ASP A 28 -8.28 -11.75 1.60
C ASP A 28 -7.45 -10.53 2.05
N ASP A 29 -8.01 -9.70 2.95
CA ASP A 29 -7.30 -8.66 3.70
C ASP A 29 -7.02 -9.13 5.14
N ASP A 30 -6.30 -10.25 5.30
CA ASP A 30 -5.63 -10.56 6.57
C ASP A 30 -4.11 -10.65 6.31
N ASP A 31 -3.41 -9.68 6.92
CA ASP A 31 -1.97 -9.59 7.25
C ASP A 31 -0.95 -9.37 6.12
N ASP A 32 -0.59 -8.10 5.89
CA ASP A 32 0.79 -7.59 6.10
C ASP A 32 0.89 -6.05 5.89
N SER A 33 0.28 -5.25 6.76
CA SER A 33 0.61 -3.83 6.88
C SER A 33 0.52 -3.42 8.33
N GLY A 34 1.67 -3.16 8.95
CA GLY A 34 1.75 -2.75 10.35
C GLY A 34 0.84 -1.56 10.65
N GLU A 35 0.12 -1.65 11.76
CA GLU A 35 -0.39 -0.51 12.55
C GLU A 35 -1.03 0.69 11.83
N GLU A 36 -1.52 0.54 10.60
CA GLU A 36 -2.40 1.52 9.99
C GLU A 36 -3.84 1.21 10.38
N LYS A 37 -4.42 2.10 11.20
CA LYS A 37 -5.81 2.10 11.62
C LYS A 37 -6.74 2.18 10.38
N HIS A 38 -7.03 1.05 9.76
CA HIS A 38 -8.18 0.91 8.89
C HIS A 38 -9.41 1.04 9.79
N HIS A 39 -9.99 2.25 9.83
CA HIS A 39 -11.29 2.46 10.44
C HIS A 39 -12.27 1.52 9.74
N GLY A 40 -12.78 0.53 10.47
CA GLY A 40 -13.81 -0.36 9.96
C GLY A 40 -15.05 0.43 9.52
N PRO A 41 -16.03 -0.23 8.88
CA PRO A 41 -17.28 0.41 8.48
C PRO A 41 -17.87 1.29 9.59
N ALA A 42 -18.40 2.47 9.23
CA ALA A 42 -18.91 3.45 10.21
C ALA A 42 -19.93 2.87 11.20
N PHE A 43 -20.72 1.87 10.77
CA PHE A 43 -21.69 1.19 11.64
C PHE A 43 -21.04 0.36 12.77
N LEU A 44 -19.74 0.04 12.67
CA LEU A 44 -18.95 -0.63 13.71
C LEU A 44 -18.22 0.35 14.64
N GLU A 45 -18.17 1.63 14.30
CA GLU A 45 -17.51 2.64 15.11
C GLU A 45 -18.25 2.83 16.45
N GLY A 46 -17.49 2.87 17.55
CA GLY A 46 -18.05 3.01 18.90
C GLY A 46 -18.67 1.74 19.51
N LEU A 47 -18.78 0.64 18.76
CA LEU A 47 -19.26 -0.64 19.32
C LEU A 47 -18.21 -1.28 20.24
N ASP A 48 -18.68 -2.05 21.22
CA ASP A 48 -17.84 -2.86 22.09
C ASP A 48 -17.13 -4.00 21.31
N ALA A 49 -16.05 -4.53 21.90
CA ALA A 49 -15.24 -5.56 21.26
C ALA A 49 -16.03 -6.85 20.99
N ALA A 50 -16.89 -7.27 21.93
CA ALA A 50 -17.64 -8.52 21.79
C ALA A 50 -18.65 -8.44 20.63
N THR A 51 -19.31 -7.30 20.46
CA THR A 51 -20.21 -7.06 19.32
C THR A 51 -19.43 -7.01 18.01
N LYS A 52 -18.28 -6.32 17.95
CA LYS A 52 -17.42 -6.31 16.76
C LYS A 52 -16.94 -7.70 16.37
N ASP A 53 -16.61 -8.54 17.34
CA ASP A 53 -16.11 -9.89 17.08
C ASP A 53 -17.20 -10.81 16.51
N LYS A 54 -18.47 -10.62 16.88
CA LYS A 54 -19.60 -11.31 16.22
C LYS A 54 -19.69 -10.96 14.73
N PHE A 55 -19.53 -9.68 14.36
CA PHE A 55 -19.49 -9.28 12.95
C PHE A 55 -18.27 -9.87 12.24
N LYS A 56 -17.08 -9.81 12.84
CA LYS A 56 -15.86 -10.40 12.27
C LYS A 56 -16.01 -11.90 12.03
N ALA A 57 -16.67 -12.63 12.94
CA ALA A 57 -16.91 -14.06 12.78
C ALA A 57 -17.73 -14.35 11.51
N ILE A 58 -18.80 -13.59 11.26
CA ILE A 58 -19.60 -13.71 10.03
C ILE A 58 -18.78 -13.32 8.78
N PHE A 59 -17.99 -12.24 8.85
CA PHE A 59 -17.12 -11.85 7.73
C PHE A 59 -16.12 -12.95 7.39
N ARG A 60 -15.46 -13.53 8.40
CA ARG A 60 -14.42 -14.56 8.28
C ARG A 60 -14.96 -15.95 7.99
N ASP A 61 -16.26 -16.19 8.21
CA ASP A 61 -16.87 -17.47 7.89
C ASP A 61 -16.82 -17.71 6.37
N ARG A 62 -16.01 -18.70 5.97
CA ARG A 62 -15.79 -19.09 4.58
C ARG A 62 -16.91 -20.01 4.05
N SER A 63 -17.76 -20.52 4.93
CA SER A 63 -18.92 -21.32 4.56
C SER A 63 -20.06 -20.42 4.05
N LEU A 64 -20.24 -19.25 4.65
CA LEU A 64 -21.22 -18.24 4.23
C LEU A 64 -20.72 -17.44 3.02
N LYS A 65 -21.57 -17.30 2.00
CA LYS A 65 -21.22 -16.73 0.70
C LYS A 65 -22.35 -15.85 0.17
N GLY A 66 -21.99 -14.74 -0.48
CA GLY A 66 -22.96 -13.85 -1.15
C GLY A 66 -24.14 -13.49 -0.24
N ASP A 67 -25.35 -13.67 -0.77
CA ASP A 67 -26.60 -13.30 -0.10
C ASP A 67 -26.79 -13.98 1.26
N ALA A 68 -26.29 -15.20 1.45
CA ALA A 68 -26.36 -15.88 2.74
C ALA A 68 -25.52 -15.17 3.83
N LYS A 69 -24.36 -14.62 3.45
CA LYS A 69 -23.53 -13.81 4.34
C LYS A 69 -24.20 -12.46 4.61
N ASP A 70 -24.78 -11.83 3.60
CA ASP A 70 -25.49 -10.56 3.76
C ASP A 70 -26.72 -10.69 4.66
N ALA A 71 -27.47 -11.79 4.53
CA ALA A 71 -28.59 -12.11 5.41
C ALA A 71 -28.14 -12.35 6.85
N ALA A 72 -27.05 -13.10 7.07
CA ALA A 72 -26.49 -13.30 8.41
C ALA A 72 -26.03 -11.98 9.04
N LEU A 73 -25.39 -11.11 8.27
CA LEU A 73 -24.97 -9.77 8.73
C LEU A 73 -26.18 -8.89 9.05
N LEU A 74 -27.24 -8.91 8.23
CA LEU A 74 -28.45 -8.13 8.48
C LEU A 74 -29.20 -8.61 9.72
N ASN A 75 -29.28 -9.93 9.93
CA ASN A 75 -29.88 -10.52 11.12
C ASN A 75 -29.11 -10.13 12.39
N LEU A 76 -27.78 -10.21 12.36
CA LEU A 76 -26.95 -9.73 13.46
C LEU A 76 -27.15 -8.22 13.67
N ALA A 77 -27.03 -7.42 12.61
CA ALA A 77 -27.20 -5.97 12.68
C ALA A 77 -28.55 -5.55 13.30
N SER A 78 -29.64 -6.21 12.91
CA SER A 78 -30.98 -5.90 13.42
C SER A 78 -31.19 -6.28 14.89
N SER A 79 -30.34 -7.17 15.43
CA SER A 79 -30.43 -7.60 16.83
C SER A 79 -29.50 -6.85 17.79
N VAL A 80 -28.34 -6.37 17.31
CA VAL A 80 -27.31 -5.78 18.17
C VAL A 80 -27.06 -4.28 17.95
N LEU A 81 -27.53 -3.69 16.85
CA LEU A 81 -27.28 -2.27 16.56
C LEU A 81 -28.44 -1.38 17.02
N THR A 82 -28.10 -0.16 17.41
CA THR A 82 -29.09 0.91 17.62
C THR A 82 -29.75 1.31 16.29
N PRO A 83 -30.94 1.94 16.30
CA PRO A 83 -31.62 2.35 15.06
C PRO A 83 -30.74 3.22 14.14
N GLU A 84 -29.93 4.13 14.71
CA GLU A 84 -28.99 4.96 13.96
C GLU A 84 -27.89 4.13 13.29
N LYS A 85 -27.25 3.23 14.05
CA LYS A 85 -26.22 2.34 13.52
C LYS A 85 -26.76 1.32 12.51
N LEU A 86 -28.01 0.87 12.68
CA LEU A 86 -28.69 0.01 11.72
C LEU A 86 -28.98 0.74 10.40
N ALA A 87 -29.33 2.03 10.44
CA ALA A 87 -29.46 2.84 9.23
C ALA A 87 -28.11 2.96 8.50
N GLN A 88 -27.01 3.23 9.22
CA GLN A 88 -25.66 3.23 8.66
C GLN A 88 -25.29 1.88 8.02
N PHE A 89 -25.65 0.77 8.68
CA PHE A 89 -25.45 -0.58 8.14
C PHE A 89 -26.21 -0.79 6.83
N LYS A 90 -27.48 -0.40 6.76
CA LYS A 90 -28.30 -0.54 5.54
C LYS A 90 -27.75 0.30 4.39
N THR A 91 -27.34 1.54 4.65
CA THR A 91 -26.68 2.38 3.63
C THR A 91 -25.41 1.71 3.11
N HIS A 92 -24.57 1.22 4.02
CA HIS A 92 -23.36 0.47 3.67
C HIS A 92 -23.68 -0.78 2.84
N GLN A 93 -24.74 -1.54 3.18
CA GLN A 93 -25.16 -2.71 2.44
C GLN A 93 -25.56 -2.37 0.99
N VAL A 94 -26.32 -1.30 0.78
CA VAL A 94 -26.70 -0.81 -0.56
C VAL A 94 -25.47 -0.42 -1.38
N GLU A 95 -24.56 0.36 -0.79
CA GLU A 95 -23.31 0.74 -1.46
C GLU A 95 -22.44 -0.46 -1.83
N TRP A 96 -22.35 -1.46 -0.94
CA TRP A 96 -21.60 -2.68 -1.19
C TRP A 96 -22.21 -3.53 -2.29
N THR A 97 -23.53 -3.67 -2.34
CA THR A 97 -24.21 -4.38 -3.42
C THR A 97 -23.95 -3.70 -4.76
N LYS A 98 -24.11 -2.37 -4.84
CA LYS A 98 -23.81 -1.61 -6.05
C LYS A 98 -22.35 -1.78 -6.50
N LYS A 99 -21.39 -1.74 -5.57
CA LYS A 99 -19.96 -1.97 -5.87
C LYS A 99 -19.70 -3.39 -6.37
N ARG A 100 -20.34 -4.41 -5.79
CA ARG A 100 -20.20 -5.82 -6.24
C ARG A 100 -20.76 -6.00 -7.65
N GLU A 101 -21.91 -5.40 -7.95
CA GLU A 101 -22.50 -5.43 -9.30
C GLU A 101 -21.58 -4.76 -10.31
N GLN A 102 -21.04 -3.58 -9.98
CA GLN A 102 -20.07 -2.88 -10.83
C GLN A 102 -18.81 -3.73 -11.07
N TRP A 103 -18.22 -4.30 -10.01
CA TRP A 103 -17.06 -5.18 -10.15
C TRP A 103 -17.35 -6.43 -10.97
N LYS A 104 -18.57 -6.98 -10.83
CA LYS A 104 -19.01 -8.11 -11.65
C LYS A 104 -19.11 -7.72 -13.11
N ALA A 105 -19.76 -6.60 -13.43
CA ALA A 105 -19.88 -6.11 -14.79
C ALA A 105 -18.50 -5.83 -15.41
N ASP A 106 -17.61 -5.16 -14.68
CA ASP A 106 -16.25 -4.87 -15.13
C ASP A 106 -15.45 -6.16 -15.38
N TYR A 107 -15.56 -7.14 -14.48
CA TYR A 107 -14.90 -8.44 -14.64
C TYR A 107 -15.46 -9.18 -15.86
N ASP A 108 -16.78 -9.27 -16.01
CA ASP A 108 -17.43 -9.99 -17.11
C ASP A 108 -17.06 -9.34 -18.46
N ALA A 109 -17.01 -8.01 -18.53
CA ALA A 109 -16.56 -7.26 -19.70
C ALA A 109 -15.08 -7.49 -20.04
N LYS A 110 -14.19 -7.57 -19.04
CA LYS A 110 -12.77 -7.90 -19.24
C LYS A 110 -12.58 -9.36 -19.65
N TYR A 111 -13.31 -10.27 -19.01
CA TYR A 111 -13.26 -11.70 -19.28
C TYR A 111 -13.73 -12.03 -20.71
N ALA A 112 -14.75 -11.33 -21.21
CA ALA A 112 -15.22 -11.49 -22.58
C ALA A 112 -14.10 -11.24 -23.63
N LYS A 113 -13.18 -10.32 -23.34
CA LYS A 113 -12.07 -9.91 -24.21
C LYS A 113 -10.84 -10.83 -24.17
N LEU A 114 -10.82 -11.81 -23.27
CA LEU A 114 -9.69 -12.75 -23.17
C LEU A 114 -9.61 -13.68 -24.38
N SER A 115 -8.39 -14.04 -24.75
CA SER A 115 -8.08 -15.14 -25.65
C SER A 115 -8.55 -16.50 -25.09
N PRO A 116 -8.77 -17.53 -25.94
CA PRO A 116 -9.26 -18.83 -25.49
C PRO A 116 -8.38 -19.49 -24.41
N ASN A 117 -7.05 -19.41 -24.56
CA ASN A 117 -6.10 -19.95 -23.59
C ASN A 117 -6.14 -19.16 -22.26
N ALA A 118 -6.22 -17.83 -22.33
CA ALA A 118 -6.35 -16.99 -21.15
C ALA A 118 -7.68 -17.23 -20.40
N LYS A 119 -8.79 -17.48 -21.12
CA LYS A 119 -10.08 -17.90 -20.52
C LYS A 119 -9.93 -19.20 -19.75
N LYS A 120 -9.36 -20.24 -20.40
CA LYS A 120 -9.14 -21.54 -19.77
C LYS A 120 -8.28 -21.43 -18.50
N ALA A 121 -7.20 -20.66 -18.56
CA ALA A 121 -6.35 -20.40 -17.42
C ALA A 121 -7.05 -19.60 -16.31
N ALA A 122 -7.85 -18.59 -16.66
CA ALA A 122 -8.67 -17.84 -15.71
C ALA A 122 -9.70 -18.74 -15.00
N ASP A 123 -10.32 -19.68 -15.72
CA ASP A 123 -11.25 -20.65 -15.15
C ASP A 123 -10.56 -21.64 -14.21
N GLN A 124 -9.38 -22.15 -14.61
CA GLN A 124 -8.54 -22.99 -13.74
C GLN A 124 -8.15 -22.24 -12.47
N MET A 125 -7.71 -20.99 -12.58
CA MET A 125 -7.42 -20.16 -11.42
C MET A 125 -8.66 -19.95 -10.55
N LYS A 126 -9.83 -19.69 -11.15
CA LYS A 126 -11.10 -19.53 -10.44
C LYS A 126 -11.47 -20.79 -9.64
N ALA A 127 -11.26 -21.97 -10.20
CA ALA A 127 -11.50 -23.25 -9.53
C ALA A 127 -10.59 -23.44 -8.29
N LEU A 128 -9.37 -22.90 -8.30
CA LEU A 128 -8.49 -22.95 -7.13
C LEU A 128 -9.09 -22.21 -5.92
N TRP A 129 -9.88 -21.17 -6.13
CA TRP A 129 -10.49 -20.32 -5.08
C TRP A 129 -11.67 -20.95 -4.32
N GLY A 130 -11.94 -22.24 -4.52
CA GLY A 130 -12.88 -23.03 -3.71
C GLY A 130 -12.39 -24.45 -3.41
N SER A 131 -11.15 -24.76 -3.77
CA SER A 131 -10.60 -26.13 -3.78
C SER A 131 -10.17 -26.67 -2.40
N GLY A 132 -10.36 -25.91 -1.32
CA GLY A 132 -9.87 -26.27 0.02
C GLY A 132 -8.34 -26.24 0.18
N LEU A 133 -7.60 -25.94 -0.90
CA LEU A 133 -6.14 -25.85 -0.86
C LEU A 133 -5.67 -24.72 0.05
N ASP A 134 -4.59 -24.99 0.78
CA ASP A 134 -3.85 -23.98 1.52
C ASP A 134 -3.24 -22.92 0.57
N ARG A 135 -2.74 -21.84 1.16
CA ARG A 135 -2.21 -20.69 0.42
C ARG A 135 -1.01 -21.04 -0.45
N ALA A 136 -0.09 -21.86 0.06
CA ALA A 136 1.15 -22.21 -0.64
C ALA A 136 0.85 -23.11 -1.84
N ALA A 137 0.02 -24.14 -1.65
CA ALA A 137 -0.44 -25.02 -2.71
C ALA A 137 -1.23 -24.27 -3.79
N ARG A 138 -2.09 -23.31 -3.38
CA ARG A 138 -2.83 -22.46 -4.32
C ARG A 138 -1.91 -21.56 -5.14
N LYS A 139 -0.86 -21.01 -4.51
CA LYS A 139 0.15 -20.18 -5.17
C LYS A 139 0.94 -21.01 -6.20
N ALA A 140 1.42 -22.19 -5.81
CA ALA A 140 2.16 -23.08 -6.70
C ALA A 140 1.34 -23.47 -7.94
N LYS A 141 0.08 -23.89 -7.76
CA LYS A 141 -0.81 -24.21 -8.88
C LYS A 141 -1.09 -23.02 -9.79
N LYS A 142 -1.22 -21.81 -9.22
CA LYS A 142 -1.39 -20.59 -10.02
C LYS A 142 -0.16 -20.28 -10.85
N GLU A 143 1.05 -20.47 -10.30
CA GLU A 143 2.31 -20.31 -11.03
C GLU A 143 2.45 -21.33 -12.16
N GLU A 144 2.05 -22.59 -11.93
CA GLU A 144 2.03 -23.63 -12.95
C GLU A 144 1.12 -23.25 -14.13
N ILE A 145 -0.11 -22.79 -13.86
CA ILE A 145 -1.04 -22.30 -14.89
C ILE A 145 -0.45 -21.10 -15.66
N LEU A 146 0.27 -20.21 -14.98
CA LEU A 146 0.88 -19.03 -15.62
C LEU A 146 2.11 -19.39 -16.48
N LYS A 147 2.83 -20.47 -16.15
CA LYS A 147 3.99 -20.94 -16.92
C LYS A 147 3.60 -21.51 -18.29
N SER A 148 2.41 -22.08 -18.41
CA SER A 148 1.90 -22.59 -19.69
C SER A 148 1.37 -21.52 -20.65
N LEU A 149 1.46 -20.24 -20.29
CA LEU A 149 0.94 -19.11 -21.08
C LEU A 149 2.08 -18.27 -21.65
N THR A 150 1.78 -17.61 -22.77
CA THR A 150 2.61 -16.54 -23.34
C THR A 150 2.54 -15.26 -22.51
N ASP A 151 3.49 -14.33 -22.70
CA ASP A 151 3.47 -13.03 -22.01
C ASP A 151 2.22 -12.20 -22.32
N ALA A 152 1.71 -12.27 -23.55
CA ALA A 152 0.48 -11.59 -23.94
C ALA A 152 -0.73 -12.15 -23.17
N GLU A 153 -0.89 -13.47 -23.12
CA GLU A 153 -1.98 -14.13 -22.38
C GLU A 153 -1.86 -13.91 -20.87
N ARG A 154 -0.64 -13.87 -20.32
CA ARG A 154 -0.42 -13.50 -18.91
C ARG A 154 -0.89 -12.08 -18.62
N LYS A 155 -0.62 -11.13 -19.52
CA LYS A 155 -1.04 -9.72 -19.39
C LYS A 155 -2.57 -9.60 -19.45
N GLU A 156 -3.23 -10.38 -20.30
CA GLU A 156 -4.69 -10.47 -20.35
C GLU A 156 -5.30 -10.94 -19.02
N ILE A 157 -4.74 -11.99 -18.40
CA ILE A 157 -5.19 -12.48 -17.10
C ILE A 157 -4.93 -11.46 -15.99
N GLU A 158 -3.79 -10.77 -16.03
CA GLU A 158 -3.49 -9.71 -15.05
C GLU A 158 -4.49 -8.55 -15.16
N ALA A 159 -4.98 -8.24 -16.36
CA ALA A 159 -6.00 -7.21 -16.58
C ALA A 159 -7.37 -7.56 -15.95
N LEU A 160 -7.69 -8.85 -15.74
CA LEU A 160 -8.88 -9.29 -15.01
C LEU A 160 -8.85 -8.90 -13.54
N ARG A 161 -7.67 -8.69 -12.97
CA ARG A 161 -7.59 -8.27 -11.57
C ARG A 161 -8.32 -6.94 -11.45
N PRO A 162 -9.18 -6.77 -10.43
CA PRO A 162 -9.69 -5.45 -10.12
C PRO A 162 -8.48 -4.54 -9.95
N HIS A 163 -8.52 -3.34 -10.53
CA HIS A 163 -7.49 -2.34 -10.25
C HIS A 163 -7.38 -2.23 -8.73
N ARG A 164 -6.32 -2.80 -8.16
CA ARG A 164 -5.86 -2.39 -6.84
C ARG A 164 -5.71 -0.88 -7.00
N GLY A 165 -6.47 -0.10 -6.22
CA GLY A 165 -6.35 1.36 -6.23
C GLY A 165 -4.88 1.72 -6.41
N ASN A 166 -4.63 2.45 -7.49
CA ASN A 166 -3.40 2.94 -8.11
C ASN A 166 -2.09 3.05 -7.28
N ASN A 167 -1.66 2.03 -6.52
CA ASN A 167 -0.37 2.06 -5.82
C ASN A 167 0.75 1.30 -6.53
N ARG A 168 0.47 0.64 -7.65
CA ARG A 168 1.51 0.01 -8.49
C ARG A 168 1.76 0.72 -9.81
N SER A 169 0.73 1.29 -10.45
CA SER A 169 0.85 2.08 -11.69
C SER A 169 1.56 3.42 -11.50
N ARG A 170 1.66 3.93 -10.27
CA ARG A 170 2.48 5.11 -9.93
C ARG A 170 3.99 4.80 -9.86
N ARG A 171 4.40 3.53 -9.82
CA ARG A 171 5.83 3.15 -9.81
C ARG A 171 6.43 3.01 -11.21
N ASP A 172 5.64 2.66 -12.22
CA ASP A 172 6.18 2.38 -13.56
C ASP A 172 6.02 3.56 -14.55
N ALA A 173 5.28 4.62 -14.21
CA ALA A 173 5.02 5.74 -15.13
C ALA A 173 5.73 7.05 -14.75
N THR A 174 6.37 7.14 -13.58
CA THR A 174 7.11 8.31 -13.13
C THR A 174 8.25 7.88 -12.20
N ASP A 175 9.27 7.22 -12.75
CA ASP A 175 10.56 7.05 -12.04
C ASP A 175 11.28 8.42 -11.84
N ASP A 176 10.71 9.51 -12.35
CA ASP A 176 11.09 10.91 -12.11
C ASP A 176 10.21 11.64 -11.06
N GLU A 177 9.13 11.04 -10.54
CA GLU A 177 8.39 11.62 -9.40
C GLU A 177 8.70 10.83 -8.12
N ASP A 178 9.62 11.39 -7.35
CA ASP A 178 9.58 11.46 -5.89
C ASP A 178 9.02 10.25 -5.13
N ASP A 179 9.95 9.54 -4.48
CA ASP A 179 10.02 9.19 -3.05
C ASP A 179 8.91 9.76 -2.11
N SER A 180 7.66 9.49 -2.47
CA SER A 180 6.43 9.75 -1.72
C SER A 180 5.59 8.49 -1.81
N GLY A 181 6.18 7.39 -1.36
CA GLY A 181 5.38 6.28 -0.87
C GLY A 181 4.40 6.86 0.14
N GLU A 182 3.11 6.78 -0.18
CA GLU A 182 1.96 7.10 0.68
C GLU A 182 1.90 6.15 1.90
N GLU A 183 2.97 6.07 2.67
CA GLU A 183 2.87 5.97 4.13
C GLU A 183 2.89 7.42 4.63
N LYS A 184 2.01 7.72 5.59
CA LYS A 184 1.76 9.04 6.18
C LYS A 184 2.98 9.60 6.91
N HIS A 185 4.05 9.92 6.19
CA HIS A 185 5.04 10.88 6.65
C HIS A 185 4.44 12.26 6.44
N HIS A 186 3.54 12.64 7.34
CA HIS A 186 3.39 14.06 7.66
C HIS A 186 4.82 14.55 7.85
N GLY A 187 5.29 15.46 6.98
CA GLY A 187 6.65 16.00 7.07
C GLY A 187 6.94 16.53 8.48
N PRO A 188 8.18 17.00 8.74
CA PRO A 188 8.55 17.55 10.03
C PRO A 188 7.44 18.40 10.64
N ALA A 189 7.21 18.33 11.96
CA ALA A 189 6.05 18.96 12.60
C ALA A 189 5.82 20.44 12.20
N PHE A 190 6.91 21.19 11.96
CA PHE A 190 6.86 22.57 11.49
C PHE A 190 6.25 22.76 10.09
N MET A 191 6.22 21.72 9.25
CA MET A 191 5.62 21.71 7.91
C MET A 191 4.15 21.29 7.90
N GLN A 192 3.64 20.74 9.01
CA GLN A 192 2.25 20.30 9.10
C GLN A 192 1.32 21.53 9.15
N GLY A 193 0.30 21.54 8.28
CA GLY A 193 -0.66 22.65 8.20
C GLY A 193 -0.17 23.89 7.43
N LEU A 194 1.05 23.88 6.88
CA LEU A 194 1.49 24.92 5.95
C LEU A 194 0.74 24.82 4.61
N ASP A 195 0.59 25.95 3.91
CA ASP A 195 0.10 25.97 2.54
C ASP A 195 1.13 25.37 1.57
N ASP A 196 0.65 24.92 0.41
CA ASP A 196 1.50 24.20 -0.54
C ASP A 196 2.57 25.08 -1.20
N ALA A 197 2.32 26.39 -1.34
CA ALA A 197 3.32 27.32 -1.88
C ALA A 197 4.48 27.50 -0.90
N THR A 198 4.21 27.60 0.41
CA THR A 198 5.26 27.64 1.44
C THR A 198 6.01 26.31 1.51
N LYS A 199 5.33 25.16 1.46
CA LYS A 199 5.98 23.85 1.39
C LYS A 199 6.90 23.72 0.17
N ALA A 200 6.48 24.23 -1.00
CA ALA A 200 7.28 24.19 -2.22
C ALA A 200 8.61 24.94 -2.06
N LYS A 201 8.62 26.10 -1.37
CA LYS A 201 9.85 26.85 -1.06
C LYS A 201 10.83 26.05 -0.21
N PHE A 202 10.34 25.37 0.83
CA PHE A 202 11.19 24.47 1.63
C PHE A 202 11.70 23.28 0.81
N LYS A 203 10.84 22.65 0.02
CA LYS A 203 11.22 21.53 -0.87
C LYS A 203 12.30 21.94 -1.87
N ALA A 204 12.22 23.14 -2.44
CA ALA A 204 13.23 23.66 -3.37
C ALA A 204 14.61 23.72 -2.69
N ILE A 205 14.70 24.26 -1.47
CA ILE A 205 15.96 24.27 -0.72
C ILE A 205 16.42 22.85 -0.42
N PHE A 206 15.54 21.95 0.05
CA PHE A 206 15.91 20.57 0.35
C PHE A 206 16.47 19.82 -0.87
N ARG A 207 15.89 20.05 -2.06
CA ARG A 207 16.29 19.43 -3.33
C ARG A 207 17.46 20.10 -4.01
N ASP A 208 17.85 21.30 -3.58
CA ASP A 208 19.03 21.95 -4.11
C ASP A 208 20.29 21.19 -3.68
N HIS A 209 20.85 20.41 -4.60
CA HIS A 209 22.04 19.60 -4.38
C HIS A 209 23.33 20.43 -4.38
N SER A 210 23.28 21.69 -4.83
CA SER A 210 24.40 22.63 -4.72
C SER A 210 24.63 23.07 -3.27
N LEU A 211 23.56 23.10 -2.46
CA LEU A 211 23.63 23.41 -1.03
C LEU A 211 23.86 22.15 -0.20
N LYS A 212 25.01 22.09 0.50
CA LYS A 212 25.40 20.97 1.37
C LYS A 212 25.63 21.45 2.81
N GLY A 213 25.40 20.56 3.76
CA GLY A 213 25.71 20.78 5.19
C GLY A 213 25.11 22.08 5.74
N ASP A 214 25.97 22.88 6.36
CA ASP A 214 25.59 24.11 7.08
C ASP A 214 25.02 25.20 6.14
N ALA A 215 25.44 25.24 4.87
CA ALA A 215 24.92 26.20 3.90
C ALA A 215 23.42 25.96 3.62
N LYS A 216 23.02 24.69 3.56
CA LYS A 216 21.60 24.30 3.43
C LYS A 216 20.83 24.63 4.71
N ASP A 217 21.42 24.39 5.88
CA ASP A 217 20.77 24.71 7.16
C ASP A 217 20.56 26.22 7.34
N ALA A 218 21.53 27.04 6.91
CA ALA A 218 21.42 28.50 6.92
C ALA A 218 20.32 29.00 5.96
N ALA A 219 20.23 28.45 4.75
CA ALA A 219 19.18 28.78 3.79
C ALA A 219 17.79 28.41 4.33
N LEU A 220 17.66 27.24 4.95
CA LEU A 220 16.42 26.80 5.60
C LEU A 220 16.03 27.69 6.78
N LEU A 221 17.00 28.09 7.61
CA LEU A 221 16.74 28.98 8.74
C LEU A 221 16.26 30.35 8.27
N LYS A 222 16.90 30.92 7.24
CA LYS A 222 16.50 32.20 6.64
C LYS A 222 15.06 32.14 6.10
N LEU A 223 14.72 31.06 5.40
CA LEU A 223 13.36 30.84 4.91
C LEU A 223 12.39 30.71 6.10
N ALA A 224 12.72 29.89 7.08
CA ALA A 224 11.89 29.64 8.26
C ALA A 224 11.57 30.92 9.04
N THR A 225 12.55 31.79 9.27
CA THR A 225 12.33 33.07 9.95
C THR A 225 11.43 34.03 9.17
N SER A 226 11.36 33.88 7.84
CA SER A 226 10.55 34.75 6.98
C SER A 226 9.11 34.28 6.80
N VAL A 227 8.85 32.97 6.86
CA VAL A 227 7.57 32.39 6.43
C VAL A 227 6.82 31.62 7.51
N LEU A 228 7.49 31.26 8.61
CA LEU A 228 6.85 30.50 9.69
C LEU A 228 6.32 31.41 10.79
N THR A 229 5.21 31.01 11.40
CA THR A 229 4.70 31.61 12.64
C THR A 229 5.65 31.31 13.81
N PRO A 230 5.60 32.08 14.92
CA PRO A 230 6.47 31.84 16.08
C PRO A 230 6.42 30.39 16.61
N GLU A 231 5.23 29.79 16.65
CA GLU A 231 5.02 28.40 17.07
C GLU A 231 5.71 27.40 16.11
N LYS A 232 5.55 27.59 14.80
CA LYS A 232 6.17 26.75 13.77
C LYS A 232 7.67 26.95 13.68
N LEU A 233 8.16 28.16 13.94
CA LEU A 233 9.58 28.47 14.02
C LEU A 233 10.25 27.77 15.22
N ALA A 234 9.57 27.68 16.37
CA ALA A 234 10.06 26.90 17.51
C ALA A 234 10.18 25.40 17.14
N GLN A 235 9.15 24.83 16.50
CA GLN A 235 9.19 23.45 15.99
C GLN A 235 10.34 23.23 14.98
N PHE A 236 10.58 24.21 14.11
CA PHE A 236 11.67 24.17 13.14
C PHE A 236 13.04 24.14 13.82
N LYS A 237 13.26 24.98 14.84
CA LYS A 237 14.52 25.01 15.60
C LYS A 237 14.76 23.68 16.33
N THR A 238 13.75 23.11 16.98
CA THR A 238 13.85 21.78 17.60
C THR A 238 14.22 20.72 16.58
N HIS A 239 13.55 20.73 15.41
CA HIS A 239 13.86 19.81 14.33
C HIS A 239 15.31 19.97 13.81
N GLN A 240 15.83 21.20 13.69
CA GLN A 240 17.24 21.41 13.29
C GLN A 240 18.23 20.80 14.29
N VAL A 241 18.00 20.97 15.59
CA VAL A 241 18.86 20.39 16.63
C VAL A 241 18.85 18.87 16.56
N GLU A 242 17.66 18.27 16.48
CA GLU A 242 17.52 16.82 16.33
C GLU A 242 18.17 16.29 15.05
N TRP A 243 18.00 17.01 13.94
CA TRP A 243 18.59 16.65 12.66
C TRP A 243 20.10 16.73 12.68
N LYS A 244 20.68 17.76 13.30
CA LYS A 244 22.12 17.89 13.48
C LYS A 244 22.68 16.71 14.29
N LYS A 245 22.06 16.38 15.42
CA LYS A 245 22.44 15.21 16.24
C LYS A 245 22.36 13.91 15.45
N LYS A 246 21.30 13.69 14.67
CA LYS A 246 21.17 12.50 13.80
C LYS A 246 22.26 12.43 12.73
N ARG A 247 22.61 13.56 12.10
CA ARG A 247 23.72 13.60 11.12
C ARG A 247 25.07 13.26 11.76
N GLU A 248 25.33 13.77 12.96
CA GLU A 248 26.56 13.45 13.70
C GLU A 248 26.61 11.97 14.07
N GLN A 249 25.49 11.39 14.54
CA GLN A 249 25.38 9.95 14.81
C GLN A 249 25.59 9.12 13.54
N TRP A 250 24.94 9.47 12.44
CA TRP A 250 25.13 8.76 11.17
C TRP A 250 26.54 8.86 10.64
N LYS A 251 27.21 10.00 10.82
CA LYS A 251 28.62 10.16 10.46
C LYS A 251 29.50 9.26 11.31
N ALA A 252 29.30 9.25 12.63
CA ALA A 252 30.06 8.39 13.55
C ALA A 252 29.83 6.90 13.24
N ASP A 253 28.59 6.48 13.00
CA ASP A 253 28.25 5.11 12.62
C ASP A 253 28.87 4.73 11.26
N TYR A 254 28.85 5.65 10.30
CA TYR A 254 29.50 5.45 9.01
C TYR A 254 31.00 5.28 9.17
N ASP A 255 31.67 6.18 9.90
CA ASP A 255 33.12 6.13 10.11
C ASP A 255 33.53 4.84 10.85
N ALA A 256 32.74 4.43 11.85
CA ALA A 256 32.96 3.19 12.60
C ALA A 256 32.77 1.93 11.72
N LYS A 257 31.77 1.91 10.84
CA LYS A 257 31.56 0.82 9.88
C LYS A 257 32.64 0.81 8.81
N TYR A 258 32.99 1.98 8.28
CA TYR A 258 34.03 2.14 7.26
C TYR A 258 35.39 1.66 7.77
N ALA A 259 35.75 1.96 9.02
CA ALA A 259 36.99 1.50 9.63
C ALA A 259 37.13 -0.03 9.63
N LYS A 260 36.01 -0.75 9.82
CA LYS A 260 35.93 -2.22 9.89
C LYS A 260 35.89 -2.92 8.53
N LEU A 261 35.77 -2.18 7.43
CA LEU A 261 35.75 -2.77 6.09
C LEU A 261 37.09 -3.40 5.73
N SER A 262 37.03 -4.52 5.02
CA SER A 262 38.17 -5.12 4.33
C SER A 262 38.76 -4.17 3.26
N PRO A 263 40.03 -4.33 2.86
CA PRO A 263 40.67 -3.44 1.89
C PRO A 263 39.92 -3.35 0.54
N ASN A 264 39.37 -4.45 0.04
CA ASN A 264 38.60 -4.46 -1.20
C ASN A 264 37.23 -3.79 -1.02
N ALA A 265 36.55 -4.02 0.11
CA ALA A 265 35.31 -3.35 0.45
C ALA A 265 35.49 -1.82 0.62
N LYS A 266 36.62 -1.36 1.18
CA LYS A 266 36.96 0.08 1.26
C LYS A 266 37.07 0.71 -0.12
N LYS A 267 37.84 0.10 -1.03
CA LYS A 267 37.98 0.57 -2.42
C LYS A 267 36.61 0.68 -3.11
N ALA A 268 35.80 -0.38 -3.03
CA ALA A 268 34.46 -0.38 -3.58
C ALA A 268 33.55 0.69 -2.93
N ALA A 269 33.64 0.89 -1.63
CA ALA A 269 32.88 1.93 -0.92
C ALA A 269 33.27 3.34 -1.36
N ASP A 270 34.56 3.60 -1.57
CA ASP A 270 35.07 4.89 -2.07
C ASP A 270 34.64 5.15 -3.51
N GLU A 271 34.71 4.13 -4.38
CA GLU A 271 34.21 4.22 -5.75
C GLU A 271 32.71 4.51 -5.79
N ILE A 272 31.93 3.79 -4.98
CA ILE A 272 30.48 4.02 -4.85
C ILE A 272 30.22 5.44 -4.34
N LYS A 273 30.94 5.90 -3.30
CA LYS A 273 30.79 7.27 -2.78
C LYS A 273 31.09 8.31 -3.86
N GLY A 274 32.18 8.14 -4.61
CA GLY A 274 32.54 8.99 -5.74
C GLY A 274 31.51 9.01 -6.86
N LEU A 275 30.81 7.89 -7.13
CA LEU A 275 29.70 7.87 -8.10
C LEU A 275 28.54 8.78 -7.67
N TRP A 276 28.24 8.83 -6.38
CA TRP A 276 27.13 9.66 -5.86
C TRP A 276 27.49 11.14 -5.78
N GLU A 277 28.78 11.47 -5.64
CA GLU A 277 29.30 12.84 -5.62
C GLU A 277 29.50 13.44 -7.03
N LYS A 278 29.62 12.62 -8.08
CA LYS A 278 29.70 13.10 -9.47
C LYS A 278 28.37 13.69 -9.93
N ASP A 279 28.38 14.98 -10.22
CA ASP A 279 27.26 15.68 -10.86
C ASP A 279 27.14 15.29 -12.35
N GLY A 280 25.93 15.30 -12.90
CA GLY A 280 25.67 15.05 -14.32
C GLY A 280 25.51 13.57 -14.76
N MET A 281 25.66 12.60 -13.86
CA MET A 281 25.34 11.20 -14.17
C MET A 281 23.91 10.86 -13.72
N ASP A 282 23.14 10.26 -14.63
CA ASP A 282 21.78 9.80 -14.35
C ASP A 282 21.74 8.80 -13.17
N ARG A 283 20.64 8.82 -12.41
CA ARG A 283 20.49 8.00 -11.20
C ARG A 283 20.41 6.51 -11.51
N ALA A 284 19.78 6.11 -12.62
CA ALA A 284 19.76 4.71 -13.04
C ALA A 284 21.17 4.26 -13.46
N ALA A 285 21.92 5.11 -14.16
CA ALA A 285 23.32 4.85 -14.48
C ALA A 285 24.21 4.70 -13.23
N LYS A 286 24.02 5.55 -12.21
CA LYS A 286 24.70 5.42 -10.90
C LYS A 286 24.35 4.10 -10.19
N LYS A 287 23.09 3.69 -10.22
CA LYS A 287 22.64 2.39 -9.65
C LYS A 287 23.27 1.21 -10.39
N ALA A 288 23.27 1.22 -11.72
CA ALA A 288 23.86 0.14 -12.53
C ALA A 288 25.37 -0.02 -12.23
N LYS A 289 26.12 1.09 -12.18
CA LYS A 289 27.54 1.06 -11.82
C LYS A 289 27.79 0.59 -10.39
N LYS A 290 26.93 0.97 -9.42
CA LYS A 290 27.00 0.43 -8.07
C LYS A 290 26.83 -1.09 -8.07
N GLU A 291 25.88 -1.63 -8.83
CA GLU A 291 25.68 -3.08 -8.91
C GLU A 291 26.86 -3.79 -9.57
N GLU A 292 27.48 -3.20 -10.58
CA GLU A 292 28.69 -3.71 -11.22
C GLU A 292 29.85 -3.82 -10.22
N ILE A 293 30.12 -2.76 -9.46
CA ILE A 293 31.12 -2.75 -8.38
C ILE A 293 30.82 -3.80 -7.32
N LEU A 294 29.55 -3.98 -6.94
CA LEU A 294 29.15 -5.01 -5.97
C LEU A 294 29.30 -6.43 -6.54
N LYS A 295 29.14 -6.63 -7.85
CA LYS A 295 29.30 -7.94 -8.51
C LYS A 295 30.75 -8.40 -8.56
N SER A 296 31.72 -7.49 -8.63
CA SER A 296 33.15 -7.82 -8.60
C SER A 296 33.67 -8.19 -7.21
N LEU A 297 32.88 -8.02 -6.16
CA LEU A 297 33.22 -8.39 -4.79
C LEU A 297 32.76 -9.80 -4.43
N THR A 298 33.46 -10.43 -3.49
CA THR A 298 32.98 -11.65 -2.83
C THR A 298 31.69 -11.38 -2.02
N GLU A 299 30.96 -12.43 -1.66
CA GLU A 299 29.70 -12.29 -0.91
C GLU A 299 29.90 -11.61 0.46
N ALA A 300 31.01 -11.92 1.14
CA ALA A 300 31.38 -11.30 2.41
C ALA A 300 31.68 -9.80 2.26
N GLU A 301 32.55 -9.44 1.31
CA GLU A 301 32.92 -8.04 1.02
C GLU A 301 31.70 -7.24 0.53
N ARG A 302 30.84 -7.84 -0.29
CA ARG A 302 29.59 -7.22 -0.75
C ARG A 302 28.68 -6.88 0.43
N LYS A 303 28.55 -7.79 1.40
CA LYS A 303 27.76 -7.56 2.61
C LYS A 303 28.33 -6.41 3.45
N GLU A 304 29.64 -6.36 3.62
CA GLU A 304 30.32 -5.24 4.29
C GLU A 304 29.99 -3.88 3.64
N VAL A 305 30.09 -3.79 2.31
CA VAL A 305 29.75 -2.57 1.56
C VAL A 305 28.25 -2.24 1.65
N GLN A 306 27.38 -3.25 1.63
CA GLN A 306 25.93 -3.05 1.79
C GLN A 306 25.55 -2.56 3.19
N ASP A 307 26.22 -3.07 4.23
CA ASP A 307 26.01 -2.66 5.63
C ASP A 307 26.48 -1.22 5.90
N LEU A 308 27.45 -0.72 5.10
CA LEU A 308 27.88 0.67 5.10
C LEU A 308 26.83 1.60 4.47
N PHE A 309 26.15 1.15 3.41
CA PHE A 309 25.12 1.90 2.69
C PHE A 309 23.75 1.22 2.81
N PRO A 310 23.16 1.14 4.03
CA PRO A 310 21.87 0.49 4.19
C PRO A 310 20.85 1.21 3.31
N HIS A 311 20.18 0.44 2.44
CA HIS A 311 19.06 0.97 1.68
C HIS A 311 18.06 1.60 2.64
N ARG A 312 17.65 2.85 2.38
CA ARG A 312 16.62 3.61 3.12
C ARG A 312 15.23 2.93 3.21
N GLY A 313 15.10 1.64 2.92
CA GLY A 313 13.82 0.93 2.95
C GLY A 313 13.88 -0.59 3.19
N LYS A 314 15.03 -1.20 3.50
CA LYS A 314 15.04 -2.60 3.97
C LYS A 314 15.32 -2.64 5.46
N LYS A 315 14.26 -2.83 6.25
CA LYS A 315 14.40 -3.29 7.63
C LYS A 315 15.29 -4.55 7.63
N PRO A 316 16.23 -4.70 8.56
CA PRO A 316 16.98 -5.93 8.69
C PRO A 316 15.98 -7.09 8.86
N SER A 317 16.15 -8.16 8.07
CA SER A 317 15.35 -9.37 8.29
C SER A 317 15.71 -9.89 9.68
N ARG A 318 14.71 -10.01 10.54
CA ARG A 318 14.86 -10.72 11.82
C ARG A 318 15.21 -12.17 11.49
N ASN A 319 16.41 -12.58 11.84
CA ASN A 319 16.72 -13.98 12.14
C ASN A 319 16.26 -14.28 13.56
#